data_AF-A0A2Z5TZC5-F1
#
_entry.id   AF-A0A2Z5TZC5-F1
#
_cell.length_a   1.000
_cell.length_b   1.000
_cell.length_c   1.000
_cell.angle_alpha   90.00
_cell.angle_beta   90.00
_cell.angle_gamma   90.00
#
_symmetry.space_group_name_H-M   'P 1'
#
loop_
_entity.id
_entity.type
_entity.pdbx_description
1 polymer ?
#
loop_
_entity_poly.entity_id
_entity_poly.type
_entity_poly.pdbx_seq_one_letter_code
_entity_poly.pdbx_strand_id
1 'polypeptide(L)'
;MKKSSTKMQMAVKSDYFLNTASISGSASIPQGSLHTNENLTGPDKQNQAHKKSVQKRVKLSNTLNADKILQSSSIGSRTPTFGLNRLKDSFFDVPCEDLAKRLLGKILVRRVNDGTVLKGRVVETECYPGGEDKASCSYNGRITETIKAVYMKPGTAFVYVTYGMYHCINISSQGAGAAVLLRALEPLEGLDFMQLERQKRRKTTSTAAMKHKELQAHDLCNGPAKLCMSFSITKSLCNEQDLTVWDGMWIEDDESKEEALHIVTSHRIGIDSVGAQWALKPFRFYLLGNSSVSRRDEAKEKTFRE
;
A
#
# COMPACT_ATOMS: atom_id res chain seq x y z
N MET A 1 18.90 -52.46 -12.15
CA MET A 1 17.89 -52.93 -11.19
C MET A 1 18.12 -52.26 -9.83
N LYS A 2 17.05 -51.69 -9.23
CA LYS A 2 16.84 -51.26 -7.82
C LYS A 2 17.82 -50.22 -7.23
N LYS A 3 17.46 -48.92 -7.14
CA LYS A 3 16.61 -48.22 -6.14
C LYS A 3 17.05 -48.40 -4.67
N SER A 4 17.45 -47.30 -4.02
CA SER A 4 16.89 -46.91 -2.71
C SER A 4 17.12 -45.43 -2.42
N SER A 5 16.03 -44.76 -2.05
CA SER A 5 15.91 -43.34 -1.74
C SER A 5 15.73 -43.18 -0.23
N THR A 6 16.45 -42.26 0.40
CA THR A 6 16.15 -41.84 1.78
C THR A 6 15.47 -40.47 1.74
N LYS A 7 14.14 -40.48 1.89
CA LYS A 7 13.30 -39.30 2.13
C LYS A 7 13.48 -38.87 3.58
N MET A 8 13.86 -37.62 3.82
CA MET A 8 13.73 -36.97 5.12
C MET A 8 12.37 -36.27 5.17
N GLN A 9 11.42 -36.88 5.87
CA GLN A 9 10.13 -36.27 6.23
C GLN A 9 10.38 -35.27 7.35
N MET A 10 9.98 -34.01 7.16
CA MET A 10 9.71 -33.10 8.27
C MET A 10 8.20 -32.91 8.38
N ALA A 11 7.65 -33.46 9.47
CA ALA A 11 6.30 -33.23 9.92
C ALA A 11 6.21 -31.85 10.57
N VAL A 12 5.29 -31.01 10.10
CA VAL A 12 4.86 -29.83 10.85
C VAL A 12 3.47 -30.15 11.38
N LYS A 13 3.39 -30.36 12.69
CA LYS A 13 2.15 -30.57 13.44
C LYS A 13 1.33 -29.30 13.42
N SER A 14 0.06 -29.46 13.08
CA SER A 14 -1.01 -28.49 13.26
C SER A 14 -1.59 -28.65 14.66
N ASP A 15 -1.37 -27.69 15.56
CA ASP A 15 -2.06 -27.61 16.84
C ASP A 15 -2.53 -26.18 17.09
N TYR A 16 -3.81 -25.92 16.88
CA TYR A 16 -4.55 -24.87 17.60
C TYR A 16 -5.97 -25.40 17.85
N PHE A 17 -6.13 -26.06 18.99
CA PHE A 17 -7.43 -26.30 19.61
C PHE A 17 -7.70 -25.25 20.70
N LEU A 18 -8.99 -25.00 20.85
CA LEU A 18 -9.70 -24.02 21.65
C LEU A 18 -9.25 -23.93 23.13
N ASN A 19 -9.34 -22.73 23.70
CA ASN A 19 -9.92 -22.61 25.03
C ASN A 19 -10.72 -21.31 25.18
N THR A 20 -12.00 -21.49 25.47
CA THR A 20 -12.99 -20.46 25.81
C THR A 20 -12.95 -20.19 27.31
N ALA A 21 -12.94 -18.93 27.73
CA ALA A 21 -13.38 -18.54 29.07
C ALA A 21 -14.12 -17.20 29.01
N SER A 22 -15.40 -17.28 29.35
CA SER A 22 -16.38 -16.23 29.58
C SER A 22 -16.08 -15.42 30.84
N ILE A 23 -16.17 -14.09 30.77
CA ILE A 23 -16.47 -13.24 31.94
C ILE A 23 -17.49 -12.17 31.55
N SER A 24 -18.61 -12.22 32.28
CA SER A 24 -19.77 -11.34 32.26
C SER A 24 -19.67 -10.22 33.32
N GLY A 25 -20.32 -9.08 33.03
CA GLY A 25 -20.77 -8.08 34.01
C GLY A 25 -19.73 -7.00 34.36
N SER A 26 -20.08 -5.75 34.66
CA SER A 26 -21.31 -4.96 34.60
C SER A 26 -20.92 -3.53 35.01
N ALA A 27 -21.74 -2.58 34.59
CA ALA A 27 -21.64 -1.13 34.80
C ALA A 27 -21.34 -0.64 36.22
N SER A 28 -20.74 0.56 36.33
CA SER A 28 -21.35 1.73 37.04
C SER A 28 -20.45 2.98 37.02
N ILE A 29 -21.11 4.12 36.80
CA ILE A 29 -20.64 5.50 36.94
C ILE A 29 -20.82 5.92 38.41
N PRO A 30 -20.02 6.87 38.93
CA PRO A 30 -20.66 7.95 39.69
C PRO A 30 -20.16 9.36 39.34
N GLN A 31 -21.12 10.29 39.41
CA GLN A 31 -20.96 11.74 39.40
C GLN A 31 -20.64 12.29 40.80
N GLY A 32 -20.12 13.52 40.83
CA GLY A 32 -20.27 14.52 41.90
C GLY A 32 -19.01 14.72 42.76
N SER A 33 -18.69 15.90 43.30
CA SER A 33 -19.15 17.29 43.13
C SER A 33 -18.19 18.16 43.96
N LEU A 34 -17.97 19.40 43.51
CA LEU A 34 -17.70 20.63 44.28
C LEU A 34 -17.00 20.54 45.65
N HIS A 35 -15.84 21.19 45.77
CA HIS A 35 -15.56 22.03 46.93
C HIS A 35 -14.69 23.25 46.56
N THR A 36 -15.20 24.41 46.96
CA THR A 36 -14.57 25.72 47.06
C THR A 36 -13.53 25.76 48.18
N ASN A 37 -12.48 26.58 48.05
CA ASN A 37 -12.19 27.58 49.08
C ASN A 37 -11.14 28.61 48.66
N GLU A 38 -11.34 29.77 49.25
CA GLU A 38 -10.80 31.09 48.99
C GLU A 38 -9.44 31.38 49.65
N ASN A 39 -8.78 32.40 49.09
CA ASN A 39 -8.03 33.49 49.73
C ASN A 39 -6.82 33.18 50.63
N LEU A 40 -5.73 33.97 50.45
CA LEU A 40 -5.18 34.90 51.45
C LEU A 40 -3.89 35.60 50.92
N THR A 41 -4.03 36.92 50.70
CA THR A 41 -3.17 38.05 51.17
C THR A 41 -1.66 38.17 50.82
N GLY A 42 -1.25 39.33 50.27
CA GLY A 42 0.15 39.83 50.13
C GLY A 42 0.73 40.45 51.42
N PRO A 43 1.64 41.48 51.42
CA PRO A 43 2.42 42.13 50.35
C PRO A 43 3.93 42.36 50.72
N ASP A 44 4.59 43.33 50.03
CA ASP A 44 5.90 44.00 50.27
C ASP A 44 7.19 43.39 49.69
N LYS A 45 8.26 44.12 49.34
CA LYS A 45 8.57 45.42 48.68
C LYS A 45 10.12 45.53 48.72
N GLN A 46 10.71 46.35 47.83
CA GLN A 46 12.14 46.77 47.75
C GLN A 46 13.09 45.79 46.97
N ASN A 47 14.08 46.22 46.17
CA ASN A 47 14.68 47.52 45.95
C ASN A 47 15.41 47.64 44.59
N GLN A 48 15.63 48.89 44.18
CA GLN A 48 16.47 49.50 43.12
C GLN A 48 17.86 48.85 42.87
N ALA A 49 18.62 49.04 41.78
CA ALA A 49 18.58 49.83 40.55
C ALA A 49 19.79 49.43 39.66
N HIS A 50 19.71 49.66 38.34
CA HIS A 50 20.78 50.16 37.41
C HIS A 50 20.20 50.12 35.97
N LYS A 51 19.50 51.14 35.44
CA LYS A 51 20.02 52.28 34.61
C LYS A 51 21.17 51.87 33.67
N LYS A 52 21.18 52.09 32.34
CA LYS A 52 20.37 52.90 31.39
C LYS A 52 20.81 52.51 29.96
N SER A 53 19.91 52.45 28.99
CA SER A 53 20.01 53.22 27.72
C SER A 53 18.79 52.97 26.83
N VAL A 54 17.86 53.92 26.93
CA VAL A 54 16.71 54.12 26.05
C VAL A 54 17.20 54.86 24.82
N GLN A 55 16.96 54.34 23.61
CA GLN A 55 16.85 55.16 22.40
C GLN A 55 16.06 54.44 21.30
N LYS A 56 15.07 55.18 20.77
CA LYS A 56 14.43 55.04 19.46
C LYS A 56 13.54 53.81 19.21
N ARG A 57 12.31 53.94 19.71
CA ARG A 57 11.10 53.39 19.10
C ARG A 57 10.87 54.10 17.74
N VAL A 58 11.38 53.53 16.66
CA VAL A 58 11.06 53.95 15.29
C VAL A 58 9.97 53.02 14.77
N LYS A 59 8.78 53.59 14.54
CA LYS A 59 7.78 53.03 13.63
C LYS A 59 8.41 52.95 12.25
N LEU A 60 8.68 51.74 11.76
CA LEU A 60 8.70 51.47 10.33
C LEU A 60 7.70 50.36 10.05
N SER A 61 6.52 50.80 9.67
CA SER A 61 5.63 50.08 8.78
C SER A 61 6.41 49.59 7.56
N ASN A 62 6.48 48.28 7.38
CA ASN A 62 6.59 47.66 6.07
C ASN A 62 5.71 46.41 6.10
N THR A 63 4.41 46.69 6.02
CA THR A 63 3.41 45.83 5.40
C THR A 63 3.91 45.42 4.02
N LEU A 64 4.60 44.27 3.95
CA LEU A 64 4.75 43.54 2.72
C LEU A 64 3.38 42.91 2.39
N ASN A 65 2.53 43.73 1.79
CA ASN A 65 1.54 43.37 0.77
C ASN A 65 0.79 42.05 0.97
N ALA A 66 -0.07 41.99 1.99
CA ALA A 66 -1.18 41.04 2.00
C ALA A 66 -2.14 41.28 0.80
N ASP A 67 -2.22 42.52 0.33
CA ASP A 67 -3.12 42.91 -0.76
C ASP A 67 -2.61 42.52 -2.17
N LYS A 68 -1.32 42.24 -2.37
CA LYS A 68 -0.82 41.66 -3.64
C LYS A 68 -1.00 40.15 -3.73
N ILE A 69 -1.16 39.45 -2.60
CA ILE A 69 -1.47 38.01 -2.61
C ILE A 69 -2.98 37.83 -2.87
N LEU A 70 -3.82 38.76 -2.38
CA LEU A 70 -5.28 38.74 -2.56
C LEU A 70 -5.79 39.36 -3.88
N GLN A 71 -4.93 40.00 -4.69
CA GLN A 71 -5.31 40.54 -6.01
C GLN A 71 -4.93 39.64 -7.20
N SER A 72 -4.31 38.48 -6.95
CA SER A 72 -4.14 37.43 -7.98
C SER A 72 -5.23 36.34 -7.90
N SER A 73 -6.12 36.41 -6.91
CA SER A 73 -7.19 35.44 -6.66
C SER A 73 -8.50 35.76 -7.39
N SER A 74 -8.41 35.96 -8.71
CA SER A 74 -9.58 36.05 -9.60
C SER A 74 -9.55 35.04 -10.75
N ILE A 75 -8.84 33.92 -10.56
CA ILE A 75 -9.02 32.72 -11.39
C ILE A 75 -9.45 31.61 -10.42
N GLY A 76 -10.66 31.13 -10.65
CA GLY A 76 -11.50 30.42 -9.68
C GLY A 76 -10.83 29.30 -8.89
N SER A 77 -11.45 29.01 -7.75
CA SER A 77 -11.27 27.81 -6.92
C SER A 77 -10.97 26.57 -7.77
N ARG A 78 -9.69 26.29 -8.03
CA ARG A 78 -9.27 25.00 -8.55
C ARG A 78 -9.20 24.08 -7.36
N THR A 79 -10.32 23.43 -7.05
CA THR A 79 -10.26 22.13 -6.39
C THR A 79 -9.22 21.34 -7.18
N PRO A 80 -8.13 20.86 -6.56
CA PRO A 80 -7.12 20.16 -7.33
C PRO A 80 -7.79 18.94 -7.95
N THR A 81 -7.80 18.89 -9.27
CA THR A 81 -8.46 17.85 -10.08
C THR A 81 -7.60 16.59 -10.06
N PHE A 82 -7.45 15.99 -8.88
CA PHE A 82 -6.82 14.70 -8.74
C PHE A 82 -7.79 13.62 -9.22
N GLY A 83 -7.30 12.67 -10.03
CA GLY A 83 -8.10 11.53 -10.48
C GLY A 83 -9.09 11.81 -11.60
N LEU A 84 -8.84 12.81 -12.47
CA LEU A 84 -9.60 12.95 -13.73
C LEU A 84 -9.57 11.66 -14.54
N ASN A 85 -8.42 10.98 -14.54
CA ASN A 85 -8.21 9.72 -15.26
C ASN A 85 -8.44 8.49 -14.36
N ARG A 86 -9.07 8.66 -13.20
CA ARG A 86 -9.36 7.56 -12.27
C ARG A 86 -10.34 6.58 -12.90
N LEU A 87 -9.93 5.31 -12.95
CA LEU A 87 -10.79 4.21 -13.39
C LEU A 87 -11.98 4.02 -12.44
N LYS A 88 -13.15 3.79 -13.03
CA LYS A 88 -14.44 3.68 -12.33
C LYS A 88 -14.82 2.21 -12.09
N ASP A 89 -15.91 2.00 -11.36
CA ASP A 89 -16.42 0.69 -10.95
C ASP A 89 -16.45 -0.35 -12.09
N SER A 90 -16.89 0.07 -13.29
CA SER A 90 -16.98 -0.80 -14.47
C SER A 90 -15.64 -1.38 -14.95
N PHE A 91 -14.52 -0.76 -14.59
CA PHE A 91 -13.20 -1.31 -14.88
C PHE A 91 -12.88 -2.53 -14.00
N PHE A 92 -13.32 -2.49 -12.74
CA PHE A 92 -12.99 -3.50 -11.73
C PHE A 92 -14.00 -4.65 -11.68
N ASP A 93 -15.26 -4.40 -12.05
CA ASP A 93 -16.34 -5.40 -12.08
C ASP A 93 -16.26 -6.32 -13.32
N VAL A 94 -15.15 -7.04 -13.41
CA VAL A 94 -14.87 -8.06 -14.43
C VAL A 94 -14.23 -9.28 -13.76
N PRO A 95 -14.27 -10.47 -14.39
CA PRO A 95 -13.67 -11.67 -13.83
C PRO A 95 -12.19 -11.47 -13.46
N CYS A 96 -11.73 -12.13 -12.40
CA CYS A 96 -10.37 -11.98 -11.85
C CYS A 96 -9.24 -12.04 -12.89
N GLU A 97 -9.30 -13.00 -13.82
CA GLU A 97 -8.29 -13.14 -14.86
C GLU A 97 -8.28 -11.94 -15.83
N ASP A 98 -9.46 -11.46 -16.21
CA ASP A 98 -9.62 -10.30 -17.08
C ASP A 98 -9.12 -9.03 -16.38
N LEU A 99 -9.46 -8.86 -15.10
CA LEU A 99 -8.97 -7.74 -14.31
C LEU A 99 -7.44 -7.77 -14.20
N ALA A 100 -6.85 -8.96 -13.96
CA ALA A 100 -5.41 -9.10 -13.83
C ALA A 100 -4.66 -8.66 -15.10
N LYS A 101 -5.20 -8.99 -16.28
CA LYS A 101 -4.66 -8.54 -17.57
C LYS A 101 -4.92 -7.06 -17.82
N ARG A 102 -6.13 -6.58 -17.55
CA ARG A 102 -6.55 -5.17 -17.76
C ARG A 102 -5.77 -4.18 -16.89
N LEU A 103 -5.35 -4.61 -15.70
CA LEU A 103 -4.53 -3.79 -14.81
C LEU A 103 -3.13 -3.55 -15.37
N LEU A 104 -2.58 -4.43 -16.20
CA LEU A 104 -1.25 -4.23 -16.78
C LEU A 104 -1.24 -2.97 -17.65
N GLY A 105 -0.21 -2.15 -17.46
CA GLY A 105 -0.07 -0.85 -18.12
C GLY A 105 -0.80 0.31 -17.43
N LYS A 106 -1.74 0.05 -16.51
CA LYS A 106 -2.41 1.10 -15.74
C LYS A 106 -1.50 1.68 -14.66
N ILE A 107 -1.82 2.86 -14.16
CA ILE A 107 -0.99 3.55 -13.17
C ILE A 107 -1.61 3.44 -11.78
N LEU A 108 -0.90 2.81 -10.85
CA LEU A 108 -1.23 2.92 -9.42
C LEU A 108 -0.73 4.28 -8.93
N VAL A 109 -1.65 5.05 -8.34
CA VAL A 109 -1.34 6.34 -7.72
C VAL A 109 -1.59 6.25 -6.23
N ARG A 110 -0.63 6.72 -5.43
CA ARG A 110 -0.76 6.86 -3.97
C ARG A 110 -0.47 8.29 -3.57
N ARG A 111 -1.38 8.91 -2.83
CA ARG A 111 -1.18 10.22 -2.20
C ARG A 111 -0.97 10.07 -0.70
N VAL A 112 0.27 10.20 -0.23
CA VAL A 112 0.58 10.08 1.20
C VAL A 112 0.17 11.35 1.97
N ASN A 113 0.16 11.29 3.30
CA ASN A 113 -0.48 12.30 4.15
C ASN A 113 0.10 13.72 4.03
N ASP A 114 1.38 13.84 3.66
CA ASP A 114 2.03 15.14 3.43
C ASP A 114 1.70 15.75 2.05
N GLY A 115 0.88 15.06 1.25
CA GLY A 115 0.48 15.47 -0.08
C GLY A 115 1.35 14.91 -1.21
N THR A 116 2.46 14.24 -0.91
CA THR A 116 3.34 13.64 -1.93
C THR A 116 2.57 12.60 -2.74
N VAL A 117 2.71 12.67 -4.06
CA VAL A 117 2.12 11.74 -5.02
C VAL A 117 3.19 10.77 -5.50
N LEU A 118 2.85 9.48 -5.46
CA LEU A 118 3.68 8.39 -5.94
C LEU A 118 2.95 7.71 -7.08
N LYS A 119 3.64 7.47 -8.21
CA LYS A 119 3.07 6.79 -9.37
C LYS A 119 3.92 5.63 -9.79
N GLY A 120 3.27 4.53 -10.17
CA GLY A 120 3.93 3.35 -10.71
C GLY A 120 3.02 2.61 -11.67
N ARG A 121 3.54 2.28 -12.85
CA ARG A 121 2.81 1.49 -13.83
C ARG A 121 2.77 0.04 -13.37
N VAL A 122 1.60 -0.59 -13.41
CA VAL A 122 1.45 -2.00 -13.09
C VAL A 122 2.07 -2.84 -14.20
N VAL A 123 3.07 -3.65 -13.86
CA VAL A 123 3.80 -4.48 -14.84
C VAL A 123 3.73 -5.98 -14.56
N GLU A 124 3.22 -6.37 -13.40
CA GLU A 124 3.02 -7.78 -13.03
C GLU A 124 1.85 -7.94 -12.06
N THR A 125 0.98 -8.91 -12.34
CA THR A 125 -0.21 -9.24 -11.56
C THR A 125 -0.38 -10.76 -11.41
N GLU A 126 -1.09 -11.19 -10.38
CA GLU A 126 -1.56 -12.58 -10.24
C GLU A 126 -3.05 -12.62 -9.94
N CYS A 127 -3.78 -13.52 -10.60
CA CYS A 127 -5.17 -13.79 -10.30
C CYS A 127 -5.32 -14.89 -9.23
N TYR A 128 -6.20 -14.62 -8.28
CA TYR A 128 -6.70 -15.55 -7.27
C TYR A 128 -8.22 -15.59 -7.36
N PRO A 129 -8.80 -16.54 -8.13
CA PRO A 129 -10.23 -16.55 -8.44
C PRO A 129 -11.13 -16.97 -7.25
N GLY A 130 -10.56 -17.31 -6.10
CA GLY A 130 -11.31 -17.88 -4.99
C GLY A 130 -11.87 -19.26 -5.33
N GLY A 131 -13.05 -19.58 -4.77
CA GLY A 131 -13.73 -20.85 -5.03
C GLY A 131 -12.84 -22.06 -4.72
N GLU A 132 -12.57 -22.89 -5.72
CA GLU A 132 -11.77 -24.11 -5.57
C GLU A 132 -10.25 -23.88 -5.58
N ASP A 133 -9.78 -22.65 -5.86
CA ASP A 133 -8.35 -22.38 -5.94
C ASP A 133 -7.66 -22.47 -4.58
N LYS A 134 -6.90 -23.56 -4.37
CA LYS A 134 -6.15 -23.81 -3.13
C LYS A 134 -5.09 -22.75 -2.81
N ALA A 135 -4.67 -21.97 -3.81
CA ALA A 135 -3.75 -20.86 -3.60
C ALA A 135 -4.45 -19.58 -3.12
N SER A 136 -5.77 -19.48 -3.27
CA SER A 136 -6.55 -18.33 -2.83
C SER A 136 -6.80 -18.40 -1.32
N CYS A 137 -6.72 -17.25 -0.62
CA CYS A 137 -7.04 -17.18 0.81
C CYS A 137 -8.51 -17.51 1.11
N SER A 138 -9.37 -17.34 0.12
CA SER A 138 -10.81 -17.61 0.06
C SER A 138 -11.14 -19.04 -0.39
N TYR A 139 -10.15 -19.94 -0.47
CA TYR A 139 -10.34 -21.34 -0.86
C TYR A 139 -11.53 -21.99 -0.12
N ASN A 140 -12.36 -22.68 -0.89
CA ASN A 140 -13.58 -23.35 -0.45
C ASN A 140 -14.59 -22.39 0.21
N GLY A 141 -14.65 -21.15 -0.26
CA GLY A 141 -15.59 -20.14 0.23
C GLY A 141 -15.27 -19.66 1.66
N ARG A 142 -14.02 -19.80 2.10
CA ARG A 142 -13.59 -19.37 3.43
C ARG A 142 -13.82 -17.88 3.62
N ILE A 143 -14.57 -17.49 4.65
CA ILE A 143 -14.77 -16.09 5.06
C ILE A 143 -14.23 -15.92 6.48
N THR A 144 -13.33 -14.95 6.65
CA THR A 144 -12.82 -14.51 7.96
C THR A 144 -12.69 -12.99 7.96
N GLU A 145 -12.69 -12.39 9.14
CA GLU A 145 -12.48 -10.93 9.30
C GLU A 145 -11.22 -10.44 8.57
N THR A 146 -10.17 -11.27 8.54
CA THR A 146 -8.90 -10.94 7.89
C THR A 146 -8.93 -10.91 6.36
N ILE A 147 -9.91 -11.56 5.71
CA ILE A 147 -10.00 -11.68 4.25
C ILE A 147 -11.30 -11.10 3.69
N LYS A 148 -12.17 -10.53 4.52
CA LYS A 148 -13.47 -10.01 4.09
C LYS A 148 -13.39 -9.02 2.92
N ALA A 149 -12.27 -8.30 2.77
CA ALA A 149 -12.05 -7.38 1.67
C ALA A 149 -12.12 -8.03 0.27
N VAL A 150 -11.77 -9.32 0.12
CA VAL A 150 -11.91 -10.02 -1.17
C VAL A 150 -13.36 -10.42 -1.48
N TYR A 151 -14.27 -10.25 -0.51
CA TYR A 151 -15.71 -10.44 -0.67
C TYR A 151 -16.47 -9.10 -0.78
N MET A 152 -15.76 -7.98 -0.65
CA MET A 152 -16.33 -6.65 -0.85
C MET A 152 -16.40 -6.32 -2.34
N LYS A 153 -17.10 -5.22 -2.66
CA LYS A 153 -17.27 -4.67 -4.01
C LYS A 153 -15.97 -4.74 -4.84
N PRO A 154 -16.02 -5.11 -6.13
CA PRO A 154 -14.86 -5.01 -7.02
C PRO A 154 -14.23 -3.62 -6.99
N GLY A 155 -12.89 -3.56 -6.98
CA GLY A 155 -12.14 -2.32 -6.76
C GLY A 155 -11.77 -2.03 -5.30
N THR A 156 -12.23 -2.86 -4.35
CA THR A 156 -11.78 -2.77 -2.94
C THR A 156 -10.34 -3.25 -2.80
N ALA A 157 -9.49 -2.46 -2.14
CA ALA A 157 -8.13 -2.85 -1.78
C ALA A 157 -8.14 -3.89 -0.64
N PHE A 158 -7.49 -5.03 -0.86
CA PHE A 158 -7.24 -6.05 0.16
C PHE A 158 -5.75 -6.10 0.49
N VAL A 159 -5.39 -5.57 1.66
CA VAL A 159 -4.01 -5.51 2.15
C VAL A 159 -3.84 -6.42 3.36
N TYR A 160 -2.88 -7.35 3.28
CA TYR A 160 -2.60 -8.30 4.34
C TYR A 160 -1.12 -8.29 4.73
N VAL A 161 -0.82 -8.78 5.93
CA VAL A 161 0.56 -8.95 6.42
C VAL A 161 1.04 -10.35 6.07
N THR A 162 2.26 -10.46 5.53
CA THR A 162 2.94 -11.71 5.21
C THR A 162 4.32 -11.75 5.88
N TYR A 163 4.75 -12.96 6.27
CA TYR A 163 6.00 -13.20 7.03
C TYR A 163 6.15 -12.29 8.27
N GLY A 164 5.03 -11.95 8.92
CA GLY A 164 4.98 -11.11 10.13
C GLY A 164 5.37 -9.65 9.96
N MET A 165 5.89 -9.24 8.80
CA MET A 165 6.48 -7.90 8.64
C MET A 165 6.17 -7.22 7.32
N TYR A 166 5.86 -7.95 6.25
CA TYR A 166 5.65 -7.37 4.92
C TYR A 166 4.17 -7.23 4.60
N HIS A 167 3.84 -6.32 3.70
CA HIS A 167 2.48 -6.17 3.19
C HIS A 167 2.41 -6.65 1.74
N CYS A 168 1.25 -7.18 1.36
CA CYS A 168 0.86 -7.41 -0.02
C CYS A 168 -0.48 -6.72 -0.24
N ILE A 169 -0.71 -6.21 -1.44
CA ILE A 169 -1.96 -5.56 -1.85
C ILE A 169 -2.60 -6.31 -3.00
N ASN A 170 -3.88 -6.61 -2.84
CA ASN A 170 -4.74 -7.12 -3.88
C ASN A 170 -5.88 -6.14 -4.15
N ILE A 171 -6.57 -6.32 -5.27
CA ILE A 171 -7.77 -5.60 -5.64
C ILE A 171 -8.88 -6.62 -5.84
N SER A 172 -9.99 -6.48 -5.11
CA SER A 172 -11.19 -7.31 -5.28
C SER A 172 -11.69 -7.22 -6.72
N SER A 173 -12.12 -8.35 -7.28
CA SER A 173 -12.63 -8.47 -8.65
C SER A 173 -14.05 -9.03 -8.65
N GLN A 174 -14.66 -9.21 -9.82
CA GLN A 174 -15.92 -9.95 -9.91
C GLN A 174 -15.71 -11.42 -9.49
N GLY A 175 -16.64 -11.93 -8.68
CA GLY A 175 -16.63 -13.29 -8.16
C GLY A 175 -16.35 -13.36 -6.65
N ALA A 176 -17.08 -14.22 -5.94
CA ALA A 176 -16.99 -14.31 -4.49
C ALA A 176 -15.60 -14.75 -4.03
N GLY A 177 -14.91 -13.86 -3.31
CA GLY A 177 -13.57 -14.12 -2.78
C GLY A 177 -12.47 -14.02 -3.82
N ALA A 178 -12.74 -13.44 -5.00
CA ALA A 178 -11.79 -13.33 -6.10
C ALA A 178 -11.04 -11.98 -6.06
N ALA A 179 -9.72 -12.02 -6.21
CA ALA A 179 -8.89 -10.80 -6.20
C ALA A 179 -7.63 -10.94 -7.05
N VAL A 180 -7.09 -9.79 -7.44
CA VAL A 180 -5.83 -9.67 -8.19
C VAL A 180 -4.74 -9.13 -7.28
N LEU A 181 -3.66 -9.88 -7.09
CA LEU A 181 -2.45 -9.40 -6.41
C LEU A 181 -1.65 -8.49 -7.36
N LEU A 182 -1.30 -7.29 -6.90
CA LEU A 182 -0.27 -6.48 -7.58
C LEU A 182 1.11 -6.97 -7.15
N ARG A 183 1.94 -7.36 -8.11
CA ARG A 183 3.26 -7.94 -7.82
C ARG A 183 4.41 -7.02 -8.11
N ALA A 184 4.32 -6.22 -9.16
CA ALA A 184 5.38 -5.29 -9.48
C ALA A 184 4.85 -4.05 -10.17
N LEU A 185 5.54 -2.95 -9.90
CA LEU A 185 5.33 -1.68 -10.56
C LEU A 185 6.64 -1.20 -11.20
N GLU A 186 6.54 -0.54 -12.34
CA GLU A 186 7.59 0.33 -12.89
C GLU A 186 7.40 1.73 -12.28
N PRO A 187 8.32 2.22 -11.44
CA PRO A 187 8.18 3.53 -10.80
C PRO A 187 8.20 4.67 -11.83
N LEU A 188 7.31 5.65 -11.66
CA LEU A 188 7.19 6.81 -12.55
C LEU A 188 7.39 8.15 -11.82
N GLU A 189 6.84 8.28 -10.61
CA GLU A 189 6.88 9.53 -9.83
C GLU A 189 7.11 9.23 -8.35
N GLY A 190 7.88 10.07 -7.65
CA GLY A 190 8.15 9.91 -6.22
C GLY A 190 9.32 8.96 -5.89
N LEU A 191 10.31 8.83 -6.79
CA LEU A 191 11.42 7.89 -6.64
C LEU A 191 12.22 8.11 -5.34
N ASP A 192 12.49 9.36 -4.97
CA ASP A 192 13.20 9.69 -3.73
C ASP A 192 12.45 9.21 -2.49
N PHE A 193 11.12 9.38 -2.46
CA PHE A 193 10.27 8.87 -1.39
C PHE A 193 10.36 7.33 -1.32
N MET A 194 10.25 6.66 -2.47
CA MET A 194 10.38 5.19 -2.54
C MET A 194 11.74 4.72 -2.03
N GLN A 195 12.84 5.38 -2.39
CA GLN A 195 14.18 5.08 -1.87
C GLN A 195 14.22 5.19 -0.35
N LEU A 196 13.69 6.27 0.20
CA LEU A 196 13.68 6.51 1.64
C LEU A 196 12.87 5.43 2.38
N GLU A 197 11.66 5.11 1.92
CA GLU A 197 10.84 4.03 2.51
C GLU A 197 11.58 2.69 2.49
N ARG A 198 12.21 2.36 1.36
CA ARG A 198 13.00 1.13 1.18
C ARG A 198 14.23 1.07 2.11
N GLN A 199 14.74 2.22 2.56
CA GLN A 199 15.89 2.30 3.46
C GLN A 199 15.52 2.30 4.94
N LYS A 200 14.32 2.75 5.34
CA LYS A 200 13.89 2.81 6.76
C LYS A 200 14.08 1.49 7.52
N ARG A 201 13.82 0.37 6.85
CA ARG A 201 13.95 -0.97 7.45
C ARG A 201 15.36 -1.57 7.43
N ARG A 202 16.29 -1.03 6.63
CA ARG A 202 17.69 -1.50 6.62
C ARG A 202 18.49 -1.04 7.84
N LYS A 203 18.01 0.00 8.54
CA LYS A 203 18.68 0.59 9.71
C LYS A 203 18.74 -0.33 10.94
N THR A 204 17.96 -1.41 11.00
CA THR A 204 17.96 -2.33 12.15
C THR A 204 19.03 -3.43 12.09
N THR A 205 19.71 -3.61 10.96
CA THR A 205 20.63 -4.76 10.73
C THR A 205 22.00 -4.40 10.14
N SER A 206 22.29 -3.12 9.89
CA SER A 206 23.55 -2.70 9.25
C SER A 206 24.43 -1.87 10.18
N THR A 207 25.70 -2.28 10.32
CA THR A 207 26.76 -1.45 10.88
C THR A 207 26.95 -0.21 10.00
N ALA A 208 27.39 0.90 10.60
CA ALA A 208 27.56 2.21 9.97
C ALA A 208 28.42 2.23 8.68
N ALA A 209 29.06 1.12 8.32
CA ALA A 209 29.93 0.96 7.16
C ALA A 209 29.21 0.56 5.86
N MET A 210 27.95 0.10 5.89
CA MET A 210 27.18 -0.10 4.66
C MET A 210 26.62 1.24 4.18
N LYS A 211 27.47 1.97 3.45
CA LYS A 211 27.10 3.14 2.63
C LYS A 211 25.76 2.87 1.96
N HIS A 212 24.78 3.75 2.16
CA HIS A 212 23.43 3.65 1.59
C HIS A 212 23.52 3.57 0.06
N LYS A 213 23.69 2.35 -0.49
CA LYS A 213 23.70 2.15 -1.94
C LYS A 213 22.29 2.45 -2.43
N GLU A 214 22.19 3.48 -3.26
CA GLU A 214 20.96 3.84 -3.96
C GLU A 214 20.47 2.62 -4.77
N LEU A 215 19.20 2.28 -4.61
CA LEU A 215 18.60 1.19 -5.38
C LEU A 215 18.43 1.65 -6.83
N GLN A 216 18.54 0.73 -7.79
CA GLN A 216 18.12 1.05 -9.14
C GLN A 216 16.60 1.26 -9.16
N ALA A 217 16.09 2.10 -10.06
CA ALA A 217 14.66 2.40 -10.11
C ALA A 217 13.80 1.13 -10.21
N HIS A 218 14.19 0.18 -11.08
CA HIS A 218 13.47 -1.09 -11.24
C HIS A 218 13.49 -1.98 -9.98
N ASP A 219 14.43 -1.79 -9.05
CA ASP A 219 14.52 -2.55 -7.79
C ASP A 219 13.60 -2.03 -6.68
N LEU A 220 13.02 -0.84 -6.85
CA LEU A 220 12.14 -0.23 -5.86
C LEU A 220 10.84 -1.03 -5.72
N CYS A 221 10.29 -1.50 -6.85
CA CYS A 221 8.94 -2.05 -6.91
C CYS A 221 8.85 -3.42 -7.61
N ASN A 222 9.98 -4.10 -7.88
CA ASN A 222 10.02 -5.46 -8.46
C ASN A 222 9.69 -6.58 -7.45
N GLY A 223 8.55 -6.46 -6.77
CA GLY A 223 8.01 -7.50 -5.89
C GLY A 223 6.87 -6.99 -4.99
N PRO A 224 5.95 -7.87 -4.55
CA PRO A 224 4.69 -7.44 -3.91
C PRO A 224 4.93 -6.75 -2.56
N ALA A 225 5.89 -7.25 -1.78
CA ALA A 225 6.34 -6.58 -0.56
C ALA A 225 7.14 -5.30 -0.85
N LYS A 226 7.87 -5.28 -1.96
CA LYS A 226 8.74 -4.16 -2.32
C LYS A 226 7.92 -2.93 -2.72
N LEU A 227 6.94 -3.12 -3.59
CA LEU A 227 6.04 -2.04 -3.99
C LEU A 227 5.23 -1.51 -2.80
N CYS A 228 4.76 -2.38 -1.88
CA CYS A 228 4.02 -1.89 -0.71
C CYS A 228 4.89 -1.00 0.19
N MET A 229 6.17 -1.36 0.39
CA MET A 229 7.11 -0.51 1.11
C MET A 229 7.32 0.82 0.38
N SER A 230 7.67 0.77 -0.90
CA SER A 230 7.94 1.97 -1.71
C SER A 230 6.76 2.95 -1.76
N PHE A 231 5.53 2.43 -1.77
CA PHE A 231 4.30 3.22 -1.80
C PHE A 231 3.70 3.51 -0.42
N SER A 232 4.39 3.16 0.68
CA SER A 232 3.86 3.31 2.04
C SER A 232 2.43 2.72 2.19
N ILE A 233 2.24 1.53 1.62
CA ILE A 233 1.00 0.75 1.70
C ILE A 233 1.11 -0.18 2.90
N THR A 234 0.24 0.03 3.88
CA THR A 234 0.13 -0.83 5.05
C THR A 234 -1.31 -1.30 5.21
N LYS A 235 -1.49 -2.42 5.91
CA LYS A 235 -2.83 -2.94 6.21
C LYS A 235 -3.67 -1.90 7.00
N SER A 236 -3.06 -1.22 7.96
CA SER A 236 -3.77 -0.24 8.80
C SER A 236 -4.24 1.00 8.04
N LEU A 237 -3.56 1.36 6.95
CA LEU A 237 -3.88 2.57 6.17
C LEU A 237 -4.74 2.28 4.95
N CYS A 238 -4.55 1.12 4.31
CA CYS A 238 -5.02 0.90 2.94
C CYS A 238 -5.97 -0.28 2.76
N ASN A 239 -6.17 -1.13 3.78
CA ASN A 239 -7.11 -2.25 3.67
C ASN A 239 -8.55 -1.75 3.62
N GLU A 240 -9.41 -2.46 2.88
CA GLU A 240 -10.86 -2.21 2.75
C GLU A 240 -11.23 -0.86 2.13
N GLN A 241 -10.27 -0.15 1.54
CA GLN A 241 -10.52 1.12 0.84
C GLN A 241 -11.05 0.87 -0.58
N ASP A 242 -12.08 1.61 -0.98
CA ASP A 242 -12.60 1.58 -2.35
C ASP A 242 -11.74 2.48 -3.26
N LEU A 243 -11.00 1.88 -4.19
CA LEU A 243 -10.09 2.60 -5.08
C LEU A 243 -10.81 3.53 -6.06
N THR A 244 -12.13 3.38 -6.27
CA THR A 244 -12.88 4.20 -7.22
C THR A 244 -13.30 5.54 -6.62
N VAL A 245 -13.25 5.67 -5.29
CA VAL A 245 -13.64 6.90 -4.56
C VAL A 245 -12.60 7.39 -3.54
N TRP A 246 -11.71 6.53 -3.04
CA TRP A 246 -10.75 6.91 -2.00
C TRP A 246 -9.63 7.81 -2.54
N ASP A 247 -9.36 8.94 -1.87
CA ASP A 247 -8.33 9.91 -2.30
C ASP A 247 -6.90 9.54 -1.89
N GLY A 248 -6.73 8.49 -1.07
CA GLY A 248 -5.39 8.04 -0.68
C GLY A 248 -4.73 7.18 -1.75
N MET A 249 -5.48 6.44 -2.56
CA MET A 249 -4.95 5.56 -3.59
C MET A 249 -6.00 5.23 -4.63
N TRP A 250 -5.61 5.23 -5.90
CA TRP A 250 -6.50 4.90 -7.02
C TRP A 250 -5.70 4.35 -8.21
N ILE A 251 -6.41 3.88 -9.23
CA ILE A 251 -5.82 3.48 -10.52
C ILE A 251 -6.21 4.50 -11.58
N GLU A 252 -5.24 4.96 -12.36
CA GLU A 252 -5.45 5.81 -13.53
C GLU A 252 -5.26 5.03 -14.82
N ASP A 253 -5.97 5.44 -15.88
CA ASP A 253 -5.61 5.04 -17.23
C ASP A 253 -4.31 5.72 -17.67
N ASP A 254 -3.51 5.01 -18.47
CA ASP A 254 -2.28 5.54 -19.07
C ASP A 254 -2.58 5.94 -20.52
N GLU A 255 -3.18 7.12 -20.70
CA GLU A 255 -3.58 7.67 -22.02
C GLU A 255 -2.38 7.87 -22.97
N SER A 256 -1.15 7.79 -22.46
CA SER A 256 0.07 7.97 -23.25
C SER A 256 0.47 6.76 -24.10
N LYS A 257 -0.19 5.60 -23.93
CA LYS A 257 0.15 4.37 -24.64
C LYS A 257 -0.86 4.01 -25.72
N GLU A 258 -0.42 4.13 -26.97
CA GLU A 258 -1.16 3.68 -28.16
C GLU A 258 -0.76 2.25 -28.58
N GLU A 259 0.37 1.71 -28.09
CA GLU A 259 0.88 0.40 -28.49
C GLU A 259 0.23 -0.77 -27.73
N ALA A 260 0.00 -1.88 -28.44
CA ALA A 260 -0.49 -3.11 -27.86
C ALA A 260 0.50 -3.67 -26.82
N LEU A 261 -0.01 -3.98 -25.62
CA LEU A 261 0.78 -4.58 -24.55
C LEU A 261 1.02 -6.06 -24.85
N HIS A 262 2.29 -6.46 -24.89
CA HIS A 262 2.67 -7.87 -24.99
C HIS A 262 2.67 -8.49 -23.58
N ILE A 263 1.62 -9.26 -23.28
CA ILE A 263 1.39 -9.85 -21.95
C ILE A 263 1.86 -11.29 -21.94
N VAL A 264 2.87 -11.59 -21.11
CA VAL A 264 3.32 -12.96 -20.87
C VAL A 264 2.45 -13.62 -19.81
N THR A 265 2.00 -14.84 -20.08
CA THR A 265 1.24 -15.66 -19.14
C THR A 265 2.11 -16.77 -18.55
N SER A 266 2.10 -16.91 -17.22
CA SER A 266 2.98 -17.79 -16.45
C SER A 266 2.25 -18.40 -15.24
N HIS A 267 2.89 -19.37 -14.60
CA HIS A 267 2.55 -19.85 -13.26
C HIS A 267 2.80 -18.77 -12.20
N ARG A 268 2.02 -18.80 -11.12
CA ARG A 268 2.15 -17.90 -9.96
C ARG A 268 3.39 -18.23 -9.13
N ILE A 269 3.89 -17.25 -8.38
CA ILE A 269 5.13 -17.35 -7.59
C ILE A 269 4.82 -17.67 -6.13
N GLY A 270 5.52 -18.65 -5.57
CA GLY A 270 5.51 -18.92 -4.13
C GLY A 270 4.31 -19.73 -3.65
N ILE A 271 3.69 -20.50 -4.55
CA ILE A 271 2.50 -21.32 -4.24
C ILE A 271 2.72 -22.82 -4.48
N ASP A 272 3.97 -23.28 -4.62
CA ASP A 272 4.27 -24.68 -4.95
C ASP A 272 3.71 -25.69 -3.92
N SER A 273 3.52 -25.25 -2.67
CA SER A 273 2.97 -26.07 -1.58
C SER A 273 1.49 -26.44 -1.76
N VAL A 274 0.74 -25.77 -2.65
CA VAL A 274 -0.70 -26.04 -2.83
C VAL A 274 -1.01 -27.19 -3.80
N GLY A 275 0.05 -27.81 -4.35
CA GLY A 275 -0.02 -28.92 -5.29
C GLY A 275 -0.03 -28.49 -6.76
N ALA A 276 0.50 -29.35 -7.62
CA ALA A 276 0.76 -29.05 -9.04
C ALA A 276 -0.50 -28.59 -9.81
N GLN A 277 -1.68 -29.12 -9.48
CA GLN A 277 -2.96 -28.75 -10.11
C GLN A 277 -3.25 -27.23 -10.00
N TRP A 278 -2.83 -26.58 -8.92
CA TRP A 278 -3.08 -25.16 -8.66
C TRP A 278 -1.84 -24.29 -8.85
N ALA A 279 -0.67 -24.84 -8.55
CA ALA A 279 0.62 -24.18 -8.74
C ALA A 279 0.93 -23.96 -10.24
N LEU A 280 0.57 -24.92 -11.10
CA LEU A 280 0.81 -24.85 -12.54
C LEU A 280 -0.32 -24.14 -13.32
N LYS A 281 -1.27 -23.47 -12.65
CA LYS A 281 -2.27 -22.68 -13.38
C LYS A 281 -1.64 -21.39 -13.93
N PRO A 282 -2.00 -20.99 -15.18
CA PRO A 282 -1.45 -19.83 -15.86
C PRO A 282 -2.06 -18.49 -15.36
N PHE A 283 -2.04 -18.27 -14.04
CA PHE A 283 -2.71 -17.12 -13.39
C PHE A 283 -1.74 -16.00 -13.00
N ARG A 284 -0.56 -15.92 -13.61
CA ARG A 284 0.37 -14.79 -13.49
C ARG A 284 0.55 -14.11 -14.84
N PHE A 285 0.49 -12.79 -14.85
CA PHE A 285 0.57 -11.98 -16.06
C PHE A 285 1.60 -10.87 -15.88
N TYR A 286 2.41 -10.60 -16.89
CA TYR A 286 3.37 -9.49 -16.84
C TYR A 286 3.71 -8.94 -18.22
N LEU A 287 4.22 -7.71 -18.26
CA LEU A 287 4.65 -7.06 -19.49
C LEU A 287 5.99 -7.63 -19.97
N LEU A 288 6.02 -8.15 -21.20
CA LEU A 288 7.21 -8.70 -21.84
C LEU A 288 8.37 -7.69 -21.84
N GLY A 289 9.54 -8.12 -21.40
CA GLY A 289 10.77 -7.31 -21.47
C GLY A 289 10.88 -6.16 -20.47
N ASN A 290 9.86 -5.90 -19.65
CA ASN A 290 9.93 -4.82 -18.65
C ASN A 290 10.87 -5.19 -17.50
N SER A 291 11.87 -4.36 -17.22
CA SER A 291 12.92 -4.61 -16.22
C SER A 291 12.41 -4.62 -14.77
N SER A 292 11.21 -4.08 -14.52
CA SER A 292 10.61 -4.01 -13.19
C SER A 292 9.80 -5.26 -12.83
N VAL A 293 9.61 -6.21 -13.76
CA VAL A 293 8.98 -7.50 -13.46
C VAL A 293 9.79 -8.26 -12.41
N SER A 294 9.12 -8.81 -11.38
CA SER A 294 9.80 -9.39 -10.22
C SER A 294 10.54 -10.70 -10.52
N ARG A 295 9.98 -11.54 -11.40
CA ARG A 295 10.65 -12.72 -11.97
C ARG A 295 10.17 -12.96 -13.39
N ARG A 296 11.11 -13.01 -14.34
CA ARG A 296 10.82 -13.36 -15.74
C ARG A 296 10.78 -14.88 -15.92
N ASP A 297 9.91 -15.34 -16.81
CA ASP A 297 9.83 -16.73 -17.26
C ASP A 297 10.33 -16.78 -18.71
N GLU A 298 11.64 -16.98 -18.87
CA GLU A 298 12.31 -16.94 -20.19
C GLU A 298 11.73 -17.95 -21.19
N ALA A 299 11.20 -19.08 -20.72
CA ALA A 299 10.58 -20.07 -21.58
C ALA A 299 9.26 -19.53 -22.17
N LYS A 300 8.46 -18.82 -21.35
CA LYS A 300 7.23 -18.17 -21.80
C LYS A 300 7.48 -16.92 -22.64
N GLU A 301 8.58 -16.22 -22.43
CA GLU A 301 8.93 -15.07 -23.26
C GLU A 301 9.38 -15.45 -24.68
N LYS A 302 10.02 -16.61 -24.85
CA LYS A 302 10.48 -17.09 -26.17
C LYS A 302 9.34 -17.26 -27.17
N THR A 303 8.12 -17.56 -26.71
CA THR A 303 6.94 -17.72 -27.58
C THR A 303 6.48 -16.43 -28.27
N PHE A 304 7.07 -15.28 -27.93
CA PHE A 304 6.81 -13.99 -28.60
C PHE A 304 7.84 -13.66 -29.68
N ARG A 305 8.89 -14.47 -29.82
CA ARG A 305 9.95 -14.30 -30.83
C ARG A 305 9.79 -15.23 -32.03
N GLU A 306 8.84 -16.15 -31.95
CA GLU A 306 8.45 -17.13 -32.97
C GLU A 306 7.23 -16.61 -33.74
#